data_AF-A0A971BMV8-F1
#
_entry.id   AF-A0A971BMV8-F1
#
_cell.length_a   1.000
_cell.length_b   1.000
_cell.length_c   1.000
_cell.angle_alpha   90.00
_cell.angle_beta   90.00
_cell.angle_gamma   90.00
#
_symmetry.space_group_name_H-M   'P 1'
#
loop_
_entity.id
_entity.type
_entity.pdbx_description
1 polymer ?
#
loop_
_entity_poly.entity_id
_entity_poly.type
_entity_poly.pdbx_seq_one_letter_code
_entity_poly.pdbx_strand_id
1 'polypeptide(L)' 'MARGGNRLLVPQAKAAMDKFKFEAAQEVGVNLKQGYNGDLTSQQAGSIGGQMVKKMIYAYQTQNTLG' A
#
# COMPACT_ATOMS: atom_id res chain seq x y z
N MET A 1 23.18 5.94 1.70
CA MET A 1 21.81 5.37 1.79
C MET A 1 20.95 6.07 0.75
N ALA A 2 20.55 5.38 -0.31
CA ALA A 2 19.74 5.98 -1.36
C ALA A 2 18.38 6.39 -0.78
N ARG A 3 18.09 7.70 -0.76
CA ARG A 3 16.76 8.23 -0.45
C ARG A 3 15.85 8.00 -1.66
N GLY A 4 15.59 6.73 -1.98
CA GLY A 4 14.60 6.32 -2.96
C GLY A 4 13.20 6.50 -2.39
N GLY A 5 12.84 7.75 -2.08
CA GLY A 5 11.48 8.07 -1.65
C GLY A 5 10.57 7.88 -2.84
N ASN A 6 9.73 6.85 -2.79
CA ASN A 6 8.66 6.65 -3.77
C ASN A 6 7.81 7.93 -3.78
N ARG A 7 7.99 8.78 -4.79
CA ARG A 7 7.38 10.11 -4.83
C ARG A 7 5.91 9.92 -5.13
N LEU A 8 5.06 10.24 -4.16
CA LEU A 8 3.61 10.28 -4.38
C LEU A 8 3.34 11.31 -5.48
N LEU A 9 2.77 10.83 -6.60
CA LEU A 9 2.38 11.67 -7.73
C LEU A 9 1.28 12.66 -7.35
N VAL A 10 0.43 12.28 -6.40
CA VAL A 10 -0.64 13.10 -5.83
C VAL A 10 -0.35 13.31 -4.33
N PRO A 11 0.30 14.41 -3.94
CA PRO A 11 0.68 14.66 -2.55
C PRO A 11 -0.50 14.66 -1.57
N GLN A 12 -1.67 15.14 -2.02
CA GLN A 12 -2.89 15.21 -1.24
C GLN A 12 -3.42 13.82 -0.87
N ALA A 13 -3.08 12.79 -1.65
CA ALA A 13 -3.49 11.41 -1.39
C ALA A 13 -2.65 10.71 -0.32
N LYS A 14 -1.64 11.37 0.27
CA LYS A 14 -0.72 10.75 1.23
C LYS A 14 -1.43 10.11 2.42
N ALA A 15 -2.34 10.84 3.05
CA ALA A 15 -3.08 10.32 4.22
C ALA A 15 -3.97 9.12 3.86
N ALA A 16 -4.66 9.18 2.72
CA ALA A 16 -5.46 8.08 2.21
C ALA A 16 -4.59 6.86 1.87
N MET A 17 -3.43 7.08 1.25
CA MET A 17 -2.48 6.03 0.89
C MET A 17 -1.87 5.36 2.12
N ASP A 18 -1.59 6.12 3.18
CA ASP A 18 -1.05 5.56 4.42
C ASP A 18 -2.11 4.72 5.13
N LYS A 19 -3.37 5.17 5.23
CA LYS A 19 -4.49 4.35 5.73
C LYS A 19 -4.64 3.06 4.92
N PHE A 20 -4.57 3.17 3.60
CA PHE A 20 -4.70 2.04 2.69
C PHE A 20 -3.59 1.00 2.86
N LYS A 21 -2.34 1.43 3.10
CA LYS A 21 -1.22 0.52 3.45
C LYS A 21 -1.50 -0.27 4.72
N PHE A 22 -1.99 0.40 5.76
CA PHE A 22 -2.30 -0.25 7.03
C PHE A 22 -3.43 -1.27 6.88
N GLU A 23 -4.49 -0.95 6.15
CA GLU A 23 -5.57 -1.88 5.84
C GLU A 23 -5.06 -3.09 5.04
N ALA A 24 -4.28 -2.86 3.98
CA ALA A 24 -3.68 -3.94 3.20
C ALA A 24 -2.78 -4.84 4.04
N ALA A 25 -2.00 -4.27 4.98
CA ALA A 25 -1.15 -5.03 5.89
C ALA A 25 -1.95 -5.91 6.86
N GLN A 26 -3.03 -5.39 7.42
CA GLN A 26 -3.93 -6.16 8.28
C GLN A 26 -4.54 -7.35 7.54
N GLU A 27 -4.95 -7.17 6.28
CA GLU A 27 -5.55 -8.25 5.48
C GLU A 27 -4.56 -9.37 5.13
N VAL A 28 -3.27 -9.06 4.96
CA VAL A 28 -2.23 -10.09 4.75
C VAL A 28 -1.63 -10.63 6.03
N GLY A 29 -2.14 -10.21 7.20
CA GLY A 29 -1.61 -10.63 8.50
C GLY A 29 -0.20 -10.14 8.78
N VAL A 30 0.23 -9.03 8.17
CA VAL A 30 1.54 -8.41 8.44
C VAL A 30 1.36 -7.26 9.41
N ASN A 31 2.13 -7.29 10.51
CA ASN A 31 2.12 -6.22 11.50
C ASN A 31 2.96 -5.02 11.02
N LEU A 32 2.31 -4.10 10.32
CA LEU A 32 2.92 -2.84 9.89
C LEU A 32 2.81 -1.79 11.01
N LYS A 33 3.95 -1.26 11.44
CA LYS A 33 4.06 -0.26 12.51
C LYS A 33 4.13 1.15 11.93
N GLN A 34 3.66 2.14 12.70
CA GLN A 34 3.97 3.53 12.39
C GLN A 34 5.44 3.80 12.74
N GLY A 35 6.28 4.04 11.74
CA GLY A 35 7.73 4.26 11.93
C GLY A 35 8.57 3.16 11.29
N TYR A 36 9.54 2.63 12.05
CA TYR A 36 10.50 1.66 11.54
C TYR A 36 9.86 0.27 11.36
N ASN A 37 10.04 -0.28 10.15
CA ASN A 37 9.57 -1.62 9.76
C ASN A 37 10.70 -2.43 9.09
N GLY A 38 11.97 -2.14 9.42
CA GLY A 38 13.10 -2.85 8.81
C GLY A 38 13.26 -4.29 9.28
N ASP A 39 12.46 -4.72 10.26
CA ASP A 39 12.28 -6.10 10.68
C ASP A 39 11.37 -6.93 9.75
N LEU A 40 10.59 -6.27 8.88
CA LEU A 40 9.76 -6.98 7.90
C LEU A 40 10.63 -7.63 6.83
N THR A 41 10.33 -8.89 6.51
CA THR A 41 10.97 -9.56 5.38
C THR A 41 10.53 -8.92 4.06
N SER A 42 11.35 -9.04 3.02
CA SER A 42 11.00 -8.57 1.67
C SER A 42 9.68 -9.18 1.17
N GLN A 43 9.38 -10.43 1.56
CA GLN A 43 8.14 -11.11 1.24
C GLN A 43 6.93 -10.44 1.93
N GLN A 44 7.07 -10.05 3.19
CA GLN A 44 6.02 -9.35 3.95
C GLN A 44 5.78 -7.94 3.40
N ALA A 45 6.84 -7.17 3.15
CA ALA A 45 6.71 -5.85 2.53
C ALA A 45 6.09 -5.95 1.11
N GLY A 46 6.50 -6.97 0.35
CA GLY A 46 5.96 -7.26 -0.97
C GLY A 46 4.48 -7.66 -0.96
N SER A 47 4.04 -8.46 0.03
CA SER A 47 2.64 -8.88 0.12
C SER A 47 1.69 -7.72 0.40
N ILE A 48 2.10 -6.76 1.25
CA ILE A 48 1.36 -5.52 1.49
C ILE A 48 1.18 -4.75 0.17
N GLY A 49 2.27 -4.50 -0.54
CA GLY A 49 2.24 -3.77 -1.81
C GLY A 49 1.40 -4.49 -2.88
N GLY A 50 1.47 -5.81 -2.94
CA GLY A 50 0.66 -6.64 -3.82
C GLY A 50 -0.84 -6.51 -3.57
N GLN A 51 -1.28 -6.54 -2.30
CA GLN A 51 -2.70 -6.35 -1.98
C GLN A 51 -3.20 -4.94 -2.31
N MET A 52 -2.37 -3.92 -2.05
CA MET A 52 -2.71 -2.55 -2.45
C MET A 52 -3.00 -2.48 -3.95
N VAL A 53 -2.11 -3.01 -4.79
CA VAL A 53 -2.30 -3.02 -6.25
C VAL A 53 -3.53 -3.83 -6.65
N LYS A 54 -3.76 -5.00 -6.05
CA LYS A 54 -4.94 -5.83 -6.32
C LYS A 54 -6.25 -5.07 -6.07
N LYS A 55 -6.34 -4.37 -4.94
CA LYS A 55 -7.51 -3.55 -4.60
C LYS A 55 -7.67 -2.34 -5.52
N MET A 56 -6.58 -1.67 -5.89
CA MET A 56 -6.62 -0.55 -6.84
C MET A 56 -7.16 -1.01 -8.20
N ILE A 57 -6.69 -2.15 -8.70
CA ILE A 57 -7.17 -2.73 -9.96
C ILE A 57 -8.65 -3.12 -9.84
N TYR A 58 -9.05 -3.76 -8.73
CA TYR A 58 -10.45 -4.10 -8.50
C TYR A 58 -11.35 -2.85 -8.50
N ALA A 59 -10.99 -1.81 -7.75
CA ALA A 59 -11.74 -0.55 -7.70
C ALA A 59 -11.84 0.11 -9.08
N TYR A 60 -10.74 0.14 -9.83
CA TYR A 60 -10.72 0.67 -11.20
C TYR A 60 -11.64 -0.12 -12.13
N GLN A 61 -11.60 -1.45 -12.08
CA GLN A 61 -12.48 -2.30 -12.87
C GLN A 61 -13.94 -2.07 -12.50
N THR A 62 -14.28 -2.06 -11.21
CA THR A 62 -15.65 -1.82 -10.75
C THR A 62 -16.17 -0.46 -11.17
N GLN A 63 -15.37 0.60 -11.06
CA GLN A 63 -15.75 1.94 -11.52
C GLN A 63 -15.95 1.99 -13.04
N ASN A 64 -15.09 1.32 -13.81
CA ASN A 64 -15.15 1.35 -15.27
C ASN A 64 -16.24 0.41 -15.85
N THR A 65 -16.70 -0.59 -15.09
CA THR A 65 -17.84 -1.45 -15.48
C THR A 65 -19.21 -0.84 -15.16
N LEU A 66 -19.25 0.28 -14.45
CA LEU A 66 -20.48 1.00 -14.08
C LEU A 66 -20.68 2.28 -14.91
N GLY A 67 -19.81 2.54 -15.89
CA GLY A 67 -19.86 3.69 -16.80
C GLY A 67 -20.29 3.31 -18.21
#